data_AF-A0A0M3UGS1-F1
#
_entry.id   AF-A0A0M3UGS1-F1
#
_cell.length_a   1.000
_cell.length_b   1.000
_cell.length_c   1.000
_cell.angle_alpha   90.00
_cell.angle_beta   90.00
_cell.angle_gamma   90.00
#
_symmetry.space_group_name_H-M   'P 1'
#
loop_
_entity.id
_entity.type
_entity.pdbx_description
1 polymer ?
#
loop_
_entity_poly.entity_id
_entity_poly.type
_entity_poly.pdbx_seq_one_letter_code
_entity_poly.pdbx_strand_id
1 'polypeptide(L)'
;MNDSKIWAALEPMFPSALEEIPLDGNWLKPPYADDPEGRAIICNDGDFQYVVVDRKSSSVLYVCEDDESVIASSLEMFVSIVAAWRTIDNDTAGPVDDEDFSEVKKSFESQLRAIDPAAAGPNEFWSLYTEELTSEDYVEVEDSDEDDDEDLFVETEEIRADA
;
A
#
# COMPACT_ATOMS: atom_id res chain seq x y z
N MET A 1 -27.27 3.33 -2.76
CA MET A 1 -26.64 2.56 -1.67
C MET A 1 -26.94 3.23 -0.34
N ASN A 2 -27.16 2.48 0.74
CA ASN A 2 -27.33 3.02 2.10
C ASN A 2 -26.32 2.35 3.05
N ASP A 3 -26.17 2.89 4.26
CA ASP A 3 -25.17 2.43 5.24
C ASP A 3 -25.26 0.95 5.55
N SER A 4 -26.48 0.41 5.69
CA SER A 4 -26.68 -1.02 5.96
C SER A 4 -26.13 -1.92 4.85
N LYS A 5 -26.27 -1.50 3.57
CA LYS A 5 -25.71 -2.25 2.44
C LYS A 5 -24.19 -2.12 2.35
N ILE A 6 -23.67 -0.92 2.63
CA ILE A 6 -22.22 -0.69 2.66
C ILE A 6 -21.59 -1.55 3.76
N TRP A 7 -22.14 -1.49 4.97
CA TRP A 7 -21.67 -2.30 6.10
C TRP A 7 -21.80 -3.79 5.84
N ALA A 8 -22.90 -4.27 5.23
CA ALA A 8 -23.04 -5.70 4.94
C ALA A 8 -21.93 -6.25 4.01
N ALA A 9 -21.36 -5.42 3.13
CA ALA A 9 -20.23 -5.81 2.31
C ALA A 9 -18.88 -5.70 3.05
N LEU A 10 -18.71 -4.68 3.90
CA LEU A 10 -17.45 -4.42 4.60
C LEU A 10 -17.29 -5.22 5.91
N GLU A 11 -18.38 -5.57 6.59
CA GLU A 11 -18.37 -6.27 7.88
C GLU A 11 -17.52 -7.55 7.88
N PRO A 12 -17.57 -8.43 6.86
CA PRO A 12 -16.74 -9.63 6.83
C PRO A 12 -15.23 -9.34 6.72
N MET A 13 -14.87 -8.15 6.25
CA MET A 13 -13.48 -7.71 6.08
C MET A 13 -12.98 -6.91 7.29
N PHE A 14 -13.88 -6.36 8.10
CA PHE A 14 -13.54 -5.46 9.18
C PHE A 14 -12.98 -6.17 10.44
N PRO A 15 -11.95 -5.62 11.11
CA PRO A 15 -11.02 -4.60 10.62
C PRO A 15 -9.87 -5.23 9.81
N SER A 16 -9.53 -6.50 10.07
CA SER A 16 -8.26 -7.09 9.69
C SER A 16 -7.96 -7.05 8.19
N ALA A 17 -8.91 -7.46 7.34
CA ALA A 17 -8.70 -7.44 5.89
C ALA A 17 -8.62 -6.02 5.32
N LEU A 18 -9.29 -5.07 5.99
CA LEU A 18 -9.27 -3.67 5.60
C LEU A 18 -7.96 -3.00 6.06
N GLU A 19 -7.46 -3.35 7.24
CA GLU A 19 -6.16 -2.88 7.77
C GLU A 19 -4.95 -3.41 6.97
N GLU A 20 -5.11 -4.51 6.22
CA GLU A 20 -4.10 -5.00 5.27
C GLU A 20 -4.07 -4.21 3.95
N ILE A 21 -5.06 -3.37 3.69
CA ILE A 21 -5.04 -2.48 2.53
C ILE A 21 -3.98 -1.40 2.79
N PRO A 22 -3.13 -1.06 1.81
CA PRO A 22 -2.06 -0.08 1.96
C PRO A 22 -2.58 1.36 1.95
N LEU A 23 -3.45 1.66 2.92
CA LEU A 23 -4.06 2.94 3.16
C LEU A 23 -3.93 3.23 4.63
N ASP A 24 -3.26 4.31 4.95
CA ASP A 24 -3.27 4.84 6.30
C ASP A 24 -4.68 5.32 6.66
N GLY A 25 -5.01 5.21 7.94
CA GLY A 25 -6.25 5.71 8.50
C GLY A 25 -7.12 4.66 9.18
N ASN A 26 -8.28 5.13 9.64
CA ASN A 26 -9.19 4.34 10.43
C ASN A 26 -10.39 3.93 9.60
N TRP A 27 -10.55 2.62 9.38
CA TRP A 27 -11.77 2.06 8.83
C TRP A 27 -12.93 2.27 9.80
N LEU A 28 -14.04 2.82 9.29
CA LEU A 28 -15.16 3.27 10.10
C LEU A 28 -16.32 2.25 10.06
N LYS A 29 -17.18 2.35 11.08
CA LYS A 29 -18.46 1.62 11.14
C LYS A 29 -19.61 2.61 10.90
N PRO A 30 -20.79 2.15 10.43
CA PRO A 30 -21.95 3.03 10.29
C PRO A 30 -22.41 3.57 11.66
N PRO A 31 -23.09 4.75 11.70
CA PRO A 31 -23.46 5.57 10.55
C PRO A 31 -22.25 6.28 9.94
N TYR A 32 -22.14 6.24 8.62
CA TYR A 32 -21.02 6.89 7.93
C TYR A 32 -21.29 8.39 7.82
N ALA A 33 -20.27 9.19 8.10
CA ALA A 33 -20.29 10.60 7.73
C ALA A 33 -20.30 10.71 6.20
N ASP A 34 -20.97 11.74 5.69
CA ASP A 34 -20.96 12.04 4.26
C ASP A 34 -19.89 13.10 3.97
N ASP A 35 -19.20 12.95 2.84
CA ASP A 35 -18.32 13.98 2.28
C ASP A 35 -19.15 15.13 1.65
N PRO A 36 -18.52 16.21 1.15
CA PRO A 36 -19.23 17.32 0.52
C PRO A 36 -20.13 16.93 -0.68
N GLU A 37 -19.85 15.81 -1.34
CA GLU A 37 -20.63 15.27 -2.46
C GLU A 37 -21.75 14.30 -2.04
N GLY A 38 -21.85 13.97 -0.75
CA GLY A 38 -22.85 13.04 -0.21
C GLY A 38 -22.46 11.55 -0.31
N ARG A 39 -21.17 11.26 -0.46
CA ARG A 39 -20.56 9.93 -0.51
C ARG A 39 -20.18 9.50 0.92
N ALA A 40 -20.31 8.21 1.22
CA ALA A 40 -20.10 7.70 2.56
C ALA A 40 -18.60 7.53 2.85
N ILE A 41 -18.07 8.21 3.86
CA ILE A 41 -16.66 8.07 4.29
C ILE A 41 -16.52 6.75 5.06
N ILE A 42 -15.76 5.80 4.51
CA ILE A 42 -15.54 4.46 5.07
C ILE A 42 -14.14 4.25 5.66
N CYS A 43 -13.16 5.07 5.27
CA CYS A 43 -11.85 5.16 5.92
C CYS A 43 -11.46 6.64 6.03
N ASN A 44 -10.85 7.05 7.14
CA ASN A 44 -10.40 8.42 7.37
C ASN A 44 -9.01 8.45 8.01
N ASP A 45 -8.06 9.10 7.34
CA ASP A 45 -6.67 9.26 7.80
C ASP A 45 -6.41 10.53 8.62
N GLY A 46 -7.43 11.34 8.86
CA GLY A 46 -7.39 12.37 9.90
C GLY A 46 -7.16 13.80 9.43
N ASP A 47 -7.38 14.13 8.15
CA ASP A 47 -8.03 15.38 7.69
C ASP A 47 -7.91 15.59 6.17
N PHE A 48 -6.90 15.01 5.51
CA PHE A 48 -6.59 15.28 4.10
C PHE A 48 -6.80 14.11 3.13
N GLN A 49 -6.98 12.91 3.65
CA GLN A 49 -7.12 11.69 2.87
C GLN A 49 -8.21 10.80 3.46
N TYR A 50 -9.10 10.31 2.59
CA TYR A 50 -10.20 9.45 3.02
C TYR A 50 -10.67 8.55 1.88
N VAL A 51 -11.24 7.41 2.25
CA VAL A 51 -11.89 6.48 1.32
C VAL A 51 -13.39 6.69 1.41
N VAL A 52 -14.02 6.88 0.26
CA VAL A 52 -15.48 7.03 0.17
C VAL A 52 -16.13 5.94 -0.66
N VAL A 53 -17.40 5.68 -0.37
CA VAL A 53 -18.30 4.93 -1.26
C VAL A 53 -19.31 5.89 -1.86
N ASP A 54 -19.28 6.04 -3.18
CA ASP A 54 -20.33 6.78 -3.88
C ASP A 54 -21.64 6.00 -3.79
N ARG A 55 -22.66 6.63 -3.21
CA ARG A 55 -23.94 5.96 -2.94
C ARG A 55 -24.76 5.71 -4.21
N LYS A 56 -24.49 6.38 -5.32
CA LYS A 56 -25.21 6.25 -6.59
C LYS A 56 -24.58 5.18 -7.48
N SER A 57 -23.28 5.25 -7.73
CA SER A 57 -22.53 4.31 -8.57
C SER A 57 -22.10 3.06 -7.81
N SER A 58 -22.01 3.12 -6.48
CA SER A 58 -21.39 2.10 -5.62
C SER A 58 -19.87 2.01 -5.72
N SER A 59 -19.20 2.93 -6.43
CA SER A 59 -17.75 2.95 -6.56
C SER A 59 -17.06 3.30 -5.24
N VAL A 60 -15.86 2.76 -5.05
CA VAL A 60 -14.98 3.05 -3.92
C VAL A 60 -13.86 3.93 -4.45
N LEU A 61 -13.72 5.12 -3.87
CA LEU A 61 -12.79 6.14 -4.31
C LEU A 61 -11.85 6.50 -3.17
N TYR A 62 -10.59 6.72 -3.52
CA TYR A 62 -9.62 7.39 -2.69
C TYR A 62 -9.70 8.89 -2.99
N VAL A 63 -9.83 9.72 -1.96
CA VAL A 63 -9.96 11.17 -2.11
C VAL A 63 -8.86 11.86 -1.31
N CYS A 64 -8.09 12.70 -2.00
CA CYS A 64 -7.08 13.59 -1.46
C CYS A 64 -7.48 15.06 -1.67
N GLU A 65 -6.71 16.00 -1.15
CA GLU A 65 -6.94 17.44 -1.34
C GLU A 65 -6.98 17.85 -2.83
N ASP A 66 -6.10 17.28 -3.65
CA ASP A 66 -5.90 17.69 -5.04
C ASP A 66 -6.48 16.73 -6.09
N ASP A 67 -6.80 15.49 -5.71
CA ASP A 67 -7.15 14.43 -6.66
C ASP A 67 -8.08 13.36 -6.08
N GLU A 68 -8.74 12.63 -6.98
CA GLU A 68 -9.54 11.47 -6.67
C GLU A 68 -9.16 10.30 -7.58
N SER A 69 -8.93 9.13 -6.99
CA SER A 69 -8.61 7.92 -7.73
C SER A 69 -9.55 6.76 -7.39
N VAL A 70 -9.74 5.88 -8.35
CA VAL A 70 -10.62 4.72 -8.23
C VAL A 70 -9.87 3.59 -7.52
N ILE A 71 -10.34 3.21 -6.34
CA ILE A 71 -9.92 1.97 -5.68
C ILE A 71 -10.69 0.78 -6.27
N ALA A 72 -11.99 0.98 -6.53
CA ALA A 72 -12.84 0.00 -7.19
C ALA A 72 -14.04 0.68 -7.87
N SER A 73 -14.41 0.19 -9.05
CA SER A 73 -15.61 0.61 -9.79
C SER A 73 -16.92 0.29 -9.05
N SER A 74 -16.89 -0.68 -8.12
CA SER A 74 -18.01 -0.99 -7.25
C SER A 74 -17.57 -1.63 -5.93
N LEU A 75 -18.45 -1.60 -4.92
CA LEU A 75 -18.22 -2.22 -3.62
C LEU A 75 -18.04 -3.75 -3.69
N GLU A 76 -18.69 -4.44 -4.64
CA GLU A 76 -18.45 -5.87 -4.87
C GLU A 76 -17.06 -6.14 -5.45
N MET A 77 -16.60 -5.29 -6.37
CA MET A 77 -15.24 -5.39 -6.90
C MET A 77 -14.22 -5.08 -5.81
N PHE A 78 -14.47 -4.08 -4.95
CA PHE A 78 -13.62 -3.77 -3.81
C PHE A 78 -13.39 -5.00 -2.92
N VAL A 79 -14.46 -5.71 -2.53
CA VAL A 79 -14.36 -6.96 -1.75
C VAL A 79 -13.47 -8.00 -2.46
N SER A 80 -13.63 -8.14 -3.77
CA SER A 80 -12.87 -9.10 -4.58
C SER A 80 -11.39 -8.72 -4.68
N ILE A 81 -11.09 -7.42 -4.83
CA ILE A 81 -9.73 -6.89 -4.86
C ILE A 81 -9.04 -7.10 -3.51
N VAL A 82 -9.72 -6.78 -2.40
CA VAL A 82 -9.18 -7.00 -1.06
C VAL A 82 -8.88 -8.47 -0.82
N ALA A 83 -9.76 -9.38 -1.25
CA ALA A 83 -9.50 -10.81 -1.16
C ALA A 83 -8.27 -11.24 -1.98
N ALA A 84 -8.11 -10.72 -3.20
CA ALA A 84 -6.93 -10.98 -4.03
C ALA A 84 -5.66 -10.41 -3.38
N TRP A 85 -5.71 -9.19 -2.86
CA TRP A 85 -4.59 -8.55 -2.16
C TRP A 85 -4.11 -9.36 -0.97
N ARG A 86 -5.03 -9.85 -0.13
CA ARG A 86 -4.67 -10.69 1.03
C ARG A 86 -3.98 -12.00 0.63
N THR A 87 -4.31 -12.57 -0.53
CA THR A 87 -3.62 -13.78 -0.99
C THR A 87 -2.18 -13.53 -1.36
N ILE A 88 -1.84 -12.31 -1.74
CA ILE A 88 -0.46 -11.92 -2.03
C ILE A 88 0.32 -11.67 -0.74
N ASP A 89 -0.26 -10.91 0.19
CA ASP A 89 0.38 -10.57 1.47
C ASP A 89 0.62 -11.82 2.35
N ASN A 90 -0.32 -12.78 2.37
CA ASN A 90 -0.20 -13.98 3.20
C ASN A 90 0.64 -15.12 2.58
N ASP A 91 0.79 -15.19 1.26
CA ASP A 91 1.55 -16.27 0.59
C ASP A 91 3.04 -15.93 0.47
N THR A 92 3.38 -14.65 0.57
CA THR A 92 4.75 -14.16 0.48
C THR A 92 5.34 -14.05 1.89
N ALA A 93 6.05 -15.09 2.36
CA ALA A 93 7.06 -14.85 3.39
C ALA A 93 8.00 -13.78 2.82
N GLY A 94 8.07 -12.60 3.45
CA GLY A 94 8.55 -11.36 2.86
C GLY A 94 9.69 -11.53 1.85
N PRO A 95 9.64 -10.84 0.70
CA PRO A 95 10.57 -11.03 -0.40
C PRO A 95 12.01 -10.92 0.11
N VAL A 96 12.80 -11.97 -0.13
CA VAL A 96 14.22 -12.01 0.24
C VAL A 96 15.08 -11.43 -0.89
N ASP A 97 14.48 -11.13 -2.05
CA ASP A 97 15.12 -10.63 -3.27
C ASP A 97 14.11 -9.85 -4.16
N ASP A 98 14.58 -8.88 -4.94
CA ASP A 98 13.81 -8.01 -5.83
C ASP A 98 13.05 -8.76 -6.96
N GLU A 99 13.58 -9.89 -7.43
CA GLU A 99 12.97 -10.64 -8.54
C GLU A 99 11.63 -11.30 -8.14
N ASP A 100 11.54 -11.84 -6.92
CA ASP A 100 10.32 -12.47 -6.39
C ASP A 100 9.19 -11.45 -6.22
N PHE A 101 9.55 -10.22 -5.83
CA PHE A 101 8.61 -9.12 -5.66
C PHE A 101 8.02 -8.64 -7.00
N SER A 102 8.84 -8.64 -8.06
CA SER A 102 8.38 -8.32 -9.42
C SER A 102 7.34 -9.31 -9.95
N GLU A 103 7.46 -10.60 -9.62
CA GLU A 103 6.49 -11.63 -10.03
C GLU A 103 5.16 -11.49 -9.28
N VAL A 104 5.22 -11.21 -7.97
CA VAL A 104 4.06 -10.96 -7.12
C VAL A 104 3.26 -9.75 -7.63
N LYS A 105 3.94 -8.64 -7.96
CA LYS A 105 3.31 -7.46 -8.57
C LYS A 105 2.58 -7.80 -9.88
N LYS A 106 3.25 -8.47 -10.82
CA LYS A 106 2.65 -8.84 -12.12
C LYS A 106 1.41 -9.73 -11.94
N SER A 107 1.46 -10.63 -10.96
CA SER A 107 0.32 -11.48 -10.59
C SER A 107 -0.85 -10.63 -10.09
N PHE A 108 -0.60 -9.68 -9.18
CA PHE A 108 -1.64 -8.79 -8.68
C PHE A 108 -2.25 -7.92 -9.78
N GLU A 109 -1.42 -7.24 -10.58
CA GLU A 109 -1.90 -6.38 -11.68
C GLU A 109 -2.76 -7.17 -12.69
N SER A 110 -2.38 -8.41 -12.97
CA SER A 110 -3.16 -9.30 -13.85
C SER A 110 -4.50 -9.67 -13.21
N GLN A 111 -4.53 -9.98 -11.92
CA GLN A 111 -5.77 -10.26 -11.18
C GLN A 111 -6.66 -9.03 -11.09
N LEU A 112 -6.09 -7.87 -10.75
CA LEU A 112 -6.78 -6.60 -10.66
C LEU A 112 -7.43 -6.23 -12.00
N ARG A 113 -6.70 -6.35 -13.13
CA ARG A 113 -7.25 -6.08 -14.47
C ARG A 113 -8.37 -7.04 -14.84
N ALA A 114 -8.38 -8.27 -14.32
CA ALA A 114 -9.46 -9.23 -14.54
C ALA A 114 -10.68 -8.95 -13.65
N ILE A 115 -10.47 -8.52 -12.41
CA ILE A 115 -11.53 -8.19 -11.44
C ILE A 115 -12.18 -6.85 -11.82
N ASP A 116 -11.36 -5.81 -11.96
CA ASP A 116 -11.79 -4.44 -12.17
C ASP A 116 -10.83 -3.68 -13.11
N PRO A 117 -11.10 -3.66 -14.43
CA PRO A 117 -10.29 -2.94 -15.40
C PRO A 117 -10.20 -1.43 -15.15
N ALA A 118 -11.19 -0.84 -14.47
CA ALA A 118 -11.17 0.59 -14.17
C ALA A 118 -10.19 0.89 -13.04
N ALA A 119 -10.19 0.07 -11.97
CA ALA A 119 -9.22 0.18 -10.88
C ALA A 119 -7.78 -0.16 -11.32
N ALA A 120 -7.62 -0.98 -12.38
CA ALA A 120 -6.34 -1.27 -13.02
C ALA A 120 -5.90 -0.19 -14.06
N GLY A 121 -6.59 0.94 -14.10
CA GLY A 121 -6.27 2.04 -15.01
C GLY A 121 -4.92 2.70 -14.68
N PRO A 122 -4.25 3.32 -15.67
CA PRO A 122 -3.05 4.09 -15.39
C PRO A 122 -3.37 5.29 -14.51
N ASN A 123 -2.51 5.59 -13.52
CA ASN A 123 -2.70 6.63 -12.50
C ASN A 123 -3.84 6.37 -11.50
N GLU A 124 -4.40 5.16 -11.46
CA GLU A 124 -5.37 4.78 -10.42
C GLU A 124 -4.66 4.22 -9.19
N PHE A 125 -5.36 4.20 -8.05
CA PHE A 125 -4.80 3.89 -6.74
C PHE A 125 -3.84 2.68 -6.75
N TRP A 126 -4.31 1.53 -7.24
CA TRP A 126 -3.54 0.29 -7.23
C TRP A 126 -2.38 0.30 -8.22
N SER A 127 -2.54 0.94 -9.38
CA SER A 127 -1.45 1.08 -10.35
C SER A 127 -0.33 1.91 -9.76
N LEU A 128 -0.65 3.08 -9.17
CA LEU A 128 0.33 3.93 -8.51
C LEU A 128 0.99 3.20 -7.34
N TYR A 129 0.21 2.58 -6.46
CA TYR A 129 0.75 1.88 -5.31
C TYR A 129 1.72 0.75 -5.70
N THR A 130 1.35 -0.07 -6.69
CA THR A 130 2.22 -1.14 -7.16
C THR A 130 3.46 -0.62 -7.89
N GLU A 131 3.40 0.55 -8.54
CA GLU A 131 4.57 1.25 -9.11
C GLU A 131 5.54 1.71 -8.02
N GLU A 132 5.04 2.34 -6.95
CA GLU A 132 5.85 2.79 -5.81
C GLU A 132 6.55 1.64 -5.10
N LEU A 133 5.85 0.52 -4.90
CA LEU A 133 6.41 -0.69 -4.28
C LEU A 133 7.65 -1.25 -5.01
N THR A 134 7.79 -0.99 -6.31
CA THR A 134 8.91 -1.48 -7.13
C THR A 134 9.92 -0.41 -7.53
N SER A 135 9.64 0.85 -7.19
CA SER A 135 10.62 1.93 -7.38
C SER A 135 11.66 1.83 -6.26
N GLU A 136 12.92 1.99 -6.62
CA GLU A 136 14.14 1.75 -5.84
C GLU A 136 14.29 2.57 -4.52
N ASP A 137 13.21 3.11 -3.94
CA ASP A 137 13.21 3.89 -2.68
C ASP A 137 13.07 3.01 -1.42
N TYR A 138 12.85 1.70 -1.57
CA TYR A 138 12.99 0.69 -0.51
C TYR A 138 14.39 0.04 -0.50
N VAL A 139 15.42 0.73 -1.01
CA VAL A 139 16.78 0.42 -0.57
C VAL A 139 16.85 0.87 0.88
N GLU A 140 16.56 -0.05 1.81
CA GLU A 140 17.22 -0.01 3.11
C GLU A 140 18.68 0.27 2.77
N VAL A 141 19.17 1.44 3.18
CA VAL A 141 20.59 1.64 3.29
C VAL A 141 20.99 0.57 4.30
N GLU A 142 21.42 -0.59 3.81
CA GLU A 142 22.27 -1.47 4.59
C GLU A 142 23.37 -0.52 5.04
N ASP A 143 23.37 -0.17 6.33
CA ASP A 143 24.59 0.18 7.02
C ASP A 143 25.48 -1.03 6.77
N SER A 144 26.20 -0.99 5.65
CA SER A 144 27.24 -1.93 5.35
C SER A 144 28.25 -1.72 6.46
N ASP A 145 28.15 -2.57 7.48
CA ASP A 145 29.25 -3.01 8.31
C ASP A 145 30.35 -3.51 7.35
N GLU A 146 31.03 -2.58 6.68
CA GLU A 146 32.35 -2.83 6.14
C GLU A 146 33.26 -2.95 7.35
N ASP A 147 33.48 -4.20 7.74
CA ASP A 147 34.66 -4.70 8.43
C ASP A 147 35.90 -3.85 8.04
N ASP A 148 36.27 -2.89 8.90
CA ASP A 148 37.59 -2.27 8.89
C ASP A 148 38.54 -3.27 9.58
N ASP A 149 38.87 -4.32 8.82
CA ASP A 149 39.87 -5.32 9.12
C ASP A 149 41.21 -4.64 9.44
N GLU A 150 41.63 -4.79 10.69
CA GLU A 150 43.00 -4.85 11.20
C GLU A 150 44.13 -4.26 10.34
N ASP A 151 44.63 -3.07 10.71
CA ASP A 151 46.09 -2.80 10.74
C ASP A 151 46.43 -1.67 11.72
N LEU A 152 46.30 -2.01 13.00
CA LEU A 152 46.80 -1.21 14.13
C LEU A 152 48.22 -1.73 14.47
N PHE A 153 49.19 -0.81 14.49
CA PHE A 153 50.61 -0.91 14.89
C PHE A 153 51.67 -0.92 13.78
N VAL A 154 52.16 0.28 13.45
CA VAL A 154 53.61 0.48 13.26
C VAL A 154 54.11 1.35 14.41
N GLU A 155 54.86 0.72 15.33
CA GLU A 155 55.63 1.39 16.38
C GLU A 155 56.57 2.44 15.76
N THR A 156 56.42 3.69 16.17
CA THR A 156 57.41 4.74 15.96
C THR A 156 58.58 4.54 16.90
N GLU A 157 59.63 3.86 16.44
CA GLU A 157 60.92 3.82 17.14
C GLU A 157 61.85 4.91 16.58
N GLU A 158 62.05 5.96 17.39
CA GLU A 158 62.99 7.05 17.18
C GLU A 158 64.43 6.57 17.45
N ILE A 159 65.34 6.60 16.46
CA ILE A 159 66.79 6.59 16.75
C ILE A 159 67.58 7.48 15.78
N ARG A 160 68.29 8.46 16.36
CA ARG A 160 69.31 9.35 15.78
C ARG A 160 70.48 8.60 15.12
N ALA A 161 71.07 9.20 14.07
CA ALA A 161 72.43 9.78 14.04
C ALA A 161 73.13 9.74 12.65
N ASP A 162 73.72 10.87 12.28
CA ASP A 162 74.89 11.15 11.42
C ASP A 162 75.21 10.29 10.16
N ALA A 163 75.25 10.98 9.01
CA ALA A 163 76.36 10.94 8.06
C ALA A 163 76.39 12.20 7.18
#